data_AF-D3TMQ2-F1
#
_entry.id   AF-D3TMQ2-F1
#
_cell.length_a   1.000
_cell.length_b   1.000
_cell.length_c   1.000
_cell.angle_alpha   90.00
_cell.angle_beta   90.00
_cell.angle_gamma   90.00
#
_symmetry.space_group_name_H-M   'P 1'
#
loop_
_entity.id
_entity.type
_entity.pdbx_description
1 polymer ?
#
loop_
_entity_poly.entity_id
_entity_poly.type
_entity_poly.pdbx_seq_one_letter_code
_entity_poly.pdbx_strand_id
1 'polypeptide(L)'
;MRFNKAELAALASNSSIKFEREGLLIITERHEGFFRKADVNYPRYCKLRGNLLFYLKDHDPLSQPAGVIVLESCRPLIRNEEREFDGFAFILEFESSLPQRISTRTTQDRLDWVKSIQLASYAYLSLQISYLENQISAAMGNRIERGLPLYSTASDATVLAGLLDINCSTGSIVNKTSAKQEEEGDLIQF
;
A
#
# COMPACT_ATOMS: atom_id res chain seq x y z
N MET A 1 4.16 26.26 6.55
CA MET A 1 2.77 25.96 6.16
C MET A 1 1.85 26.14 7.36
N ARG A 2 0.59 26.56 7.17
CA ARG A 2 -0.42 26.61 8.24
C ARG A 2 -1.32 25.39 8.09
N PHE A 3 -1.41 24.57 9.13
CA PHE A 3 -2.26 23.38 9.14
C PHE A 3 -3.47 23.58 10.05
N ASN A 4 -4.63 23.06 9.64
CA ASN A 4 -5.81 23.00 10.50
C ASN A 4 -5.68 21.82 11.45
N LYS A 5 -5.36 22.11 12.72
CA LYS A 5 -5.19 21.09 13.76
C LYS A 5 -6.46 20.23 13.95
N ALA A 6 -7.64 20.81 13.83
CA ALA A 6 -8.90 20.11 14.04
C ALA A 6 -9.17 19.08 12.93
N GLU A 7 -8.93 19.47 11.67
CA GLU A 7 -9.10 18.56 10.52
C GLU A 7 -8.08 17.42 10.55
N LEU A 8 -6.82 17.70 10.85
CA LEU A 8 -5.79 16.65 10.95
C LEU A 8 -6.11 15.65 12.06
N ALA A 9 -6.60 16.13 13.20
CA ALA A 9 -7.05 15.25 14.28
C ALA A 9 -8.25 14.41 13.85
N ALA A 10 -9.23 15.01 13.17
CA ALA A 10 -10.40 14.29 12.65
C ALA A 10 -10.01 13.20 11.65
N LEU A 11 -9.06 13.48 10.74
CA LEU A 11 -8.54 12.50 9.78
C LEU A 11 -7.88 11.30 10.48
N ALA A 12 -7.05 11.54 11.49
CA ALA A 12 -6.32 10.48 12.20
C ALA A 12 -7.22 9.60 13.10
N SER A 13 -8.35 10.14 13.57
CA SER A 13 -9.30 9.42 14.44
C SER A 13 -10.48 8.80 13.69
N ASN A 14 -10.60 9.03 12.38
CA ASN A 14 -11.72 8.50 11.60
C ASN A 14 -11.53 7.00 11.28
N SER A 15 -12.40 6.16 11.84
CA SER A 15 -12.38 4.70 11.65
C SER A 15 -12.78 4.23 10.24
N SER A 16 -13.44 5.07 9.44
CA SER A 16 -13.80 4.76 8.06
C SER A 16 -12.66 5.00 7.07
N ILE A 17 -11.61 5.71 7.47
CA ILE A 17 -10.46 5.98 6.60
C ILE A 17 -9.56 4.75 6.62
N LYS A 18 -9.27 4.25 5.42
CA LYS A 18 -8.24 3.22 5.23
C LYS A 18 -6.86 3.86 5.29
N PHE A 19 -6.07 3.47 6.28
CA PHE A 19 -4.65 3.78 6.36
C PHE A 19 -3.85 2.79 5.51
N GLU A 20 -2.76 3.26 4.93
CA GLU A 20 -1.85 2.43 4.13
C GLU A 20 -1.03 1.50 5.02
N ARG A 21 -0.70 1.97 6.23
CA ARG A 21 -0.05 1.18 7.27
C ARG A 21 -0.33 1.75 8.65
N GLU A 22 -0.50 0.87 9.62
CA GLU A 22 -0.67 1.24 11.03
C GLU A 22 0.16 0.31 11.92
N GLY A 23 0.64 0.80 13.05
CA GLY A 23 1.43 -0.01 13.97
C GLY A 23 2.25 0.78 14.98
N LEU A 24 2.92 0.06 15.87
CA LEU A 24 3.78 0.66 16.89
C LEU A 24 5.13 1.04 16.30
N LEU A 25 5.49 2.31 16.47
CA LEU A 25 6.81 2.84 16.17
C LEU A 25 7.41 3.46 17.43
N ILE A 26 8.73 3.42 17.53
CA ILE A 26 9.47 4.13 18.56
C ILE A 26 10.03 5.38 17.90
N ILE A 27 9.45 6.53 18.24
CA ILE A 27 9.88 7.83 17.71
C ILE A 27 10.87 8.44 18.68
N THR A 28 12.07 8.75 18.20
CA THR A 28 13.08 9.46 18.97
C THR A 28 12.79 10.96 18.91
N GLU A 29 12.29 11.53 20.01
CA GLU A 29 12.08 12.97 20.13
C GLU A 29 13.35 13.63 20.69
N ARG A 30 13.87 14.63 19.97
CA ARG A 30 15.01 15.43 20.44
C ARG A 30 14.48 16.53 21.35
N HIS A 31 14.73 16.40 22.65
CA HIS A 31 14.41 17.46 23.60
C HIS A 31 15.51 18.54 23.53
N GLU A 32 15.23 19.69 22.91
CA GLU A 32 16.11 20.87 23.00
C GLU A 32 15.88 21.61 24.32
N GLY A 33 16.37 21.03 25.41
CA GLY A 33 16.40 21.66 26.74
C GLY A 33 17.71 22.42 26.98
N PHE A 34 17.64 23.48 27.81
CA PHE A 34 18.77 24.38 28.12
C PHE A 34 19.99 23.68 28.78
N PHE A 35 19.85 22.46 29.31
CA PHE A 35 20.91 21.78 30.06
C PHE A 35 21.24 20.33 29.67
N ARG A 36 20.69 19.77 28.59
CA ARG A 36 21.12 18.48 28.01
C ARG A 36 20.33 18.15 26.74
N LYS A 37 21.04 17.80 25.66
CA LYS A 37 20.45 17.09 24.51
C LYS A 37 20.26 15.64 24.94
N ALA A 38 19.05 15.29 25.35
CA ALA A 38 18.67 13.91 25.60
C ALA A 38 17.66 13.50 24.53
N ASP A 39 18.04 12.51 23.74
CA ASP A 39 17.14 11.85 22.81
C ASP A 39 16.26 10.89 23.62
N VAL A 40 14.95 11.10 23.59
CA VAL A 40 13.99 10.27 24.33
C VAL A 40 13.16 9.46 23.35
N ASN A 41 13.10 8.16 23.59
CA ASN A 41 12.41 7.21 22.73
C ASN A 41 10.97 7.00 23.23
N TYR A 42 9.99 7.38 22.41
CA TYR A 42 8.57 7.24 22.74
C TYR A 42 7.91 6.17 21.87
N PRO A 43 7.40 5.08 22.48
CA PRO A 43 6.56 4.12 21.75
C PRO A 43 5.21 4.77 21.47
N ARG A 44 4.88 4.97 20.20
CA ARG A 44 3.64 5.61 19.74
C ARG A 44 2.96 4.75 18.70
N TYR A 45 1.64 4.64 18.79
CA TYR A 45 0.86 4.07 17.69
C TYR A 45 0.86 5.06 16.52
N CYS A 46 1.23 4.59 15.34
CA CYS A 46 1.39 5.42 14.16
C CYS A 46 0.49 4.95 13.03
N LYS A 47 0.02 5.91 12.22
CA LYS A 47 -0.90 5.67 11.11
C LYS A 47 -0.44 6.45 9.88
N LEU A 48 -0.19 5.76 8.78
CA LEU A 48 0.26 6.34 7.51
C LEU A 48 -0.91 6.49 6.54
N ARG A 49 -1.09 7.68 6.00
CA ARG A 49 -2.04 7.97 4.93
C ARG A 49 -1.45 8.99 3.95
N GLY A 50 -1.20 8.57 2.72
CA GLY A 50 -0.48 9.39 1.75
C GLY A 50 0.83 9.89 2.34
N ASN A 51 1.12 11.18 2.18
CA ASN A 51 2.32 11.81 2.73
C ASN A 51 2.21 12.19 4.22
N LEU A 52 1.20 11.72 4.96
CA LEU A 52 0.99 12.06 6.36
C LEU A 52 1.19 10.83 7.25
N LEU A 53 2.16 10.91 8.16
CA LEU A 53 2.38 9.93 9.22
C LEU A 53 1.91 10.51 10.55
N PHE A 54 0.74 10.09 11.00
CA PHE A 54 0.19 10.47 12.29
C PHE A 54 0.81 9.61 13.39
N TYR A 55 1.08 10.22 14.55
CA TYR A 55 1.46 9.51 15.76
C TYR A 55 0.55 9.90 16.91
N LEU A 56 0.11 8.90 17.66
CA LEU A 56 -0.83 9.06 18.76
C LEU A 56 -0.07 9.40 20.06
N LYS A 57 -0.81 9.89 21.06
CA LYS A 57 -0.23 10.19 22.38
C LYS A 57 0.35 8.93 23.03
N ASP A 58 -0.34 7.81 22.88
CA ASP A 58 0.01 6.53 23.47
C ASP A 58 0.27 5.43 22.43
N HIS A 59 0.50 4.22 22.92
CA HIS A 59 0.61 2.99 22.12
C HIS A 59 -0.76 2.39 21.73
N ASP A 60 -1.86 2.96 22.23
CA ASP A 60 -3.23 2.54 21.94
C ASP A 60 -3.74 3.14 20.59
N PRO A 61 -4.22 2.32 19.64
CA PRO A 61 -4.83 2.77 18.38
C PRO A 61 -6.00 3.76 18.51
N LEU A 62 -6.68 3.77 19.66
CA LEU A 62 -7.82 4.64 19.97
C LEU A 62 -7.42 5.94 20.68
N SER A 63 -6.14 6.10 21.03
CA SER A 63 -5.64 7.32 21.67
C SER A 63 -5.75 8.53 20.73
N GLN A 64 -5.75 9.72 21.32
CA GLN A 64 -5.81 10.96 20.55
C GLN A 64 -4.53 11.16 19.72
N PRO A 65 -4.64 11.73 18.51
CA PRO A 65 -3.47 12.14 17.74
C PRO A 65 -2.63 13.15 18.53
N ALA A 66 -1.33 12.88 18.69
CA ALA A 66 -0.39 13.81 19.31
C ALA A 66 0.17 14.78 18.27
N GLY A 67 0.47 14.28 17.07
CA GLY A 67 0.97 15.09 15.98
C GLY A 67 1.03 14.33 14.66
N VAL A 68 1.64 14.97 13.68
CA VAL A 68 1.83 14.45 12.32
C VAL A 68 3.23 14.78 11.83
N ILE A 69 3.84 13.85 11.12
CA ILE A 69 5.07 14.04 10.35
C ILE A 69 4.66 14.11 8.89
N VAL A 70 5.01 15.20 8.22
CA VAL A 70 4.76 15.38 6.78
C VAL A 70 5.94 14.79 6.02
N LEU A 71 5.68 13.75 5.22
CA LEU A 71 6.67 12.96 4.49
C LEU A 71 6.97 13.52 3.09
N GLU A 72 6.73 14.80 2.87
CA GLU A 72 7.05 15.46 1.60
C GLU A 72 8.58 15.49 1.40
N SER A 73 9.03 15.09 0.20
CA SER A 73 10.46 14.94 -0.12
C SER A 73 11.25 14.12 0.90
N CYS A 74 10.59 13.18 1.57
CA CYS A 74 11.22 12.30 2.57
C CYS A 74 11.85 11.08 1.92
N ARG A 75 13.07 10.74 2.36
CA ARG A 75 13.77 9.51 1.99
C ARG A 75 13.98 8.62 3.22
N PRO A 76 13.32 7.45 3.31
CA PRO A 76 13.60 6.50 4.37
C PRO A 76 14.91 5.74 4.09
N LEU A 77 15.80 5.69 5.07
CA LEU A 77 17.13 5.08 4.99
C LEU A 77 17.36 4.10 6.14
N ILE A 78 17.86 2.92 5.82
CA ILE A 78 18.36 1.96 6.80
C ILE A 78 19.89 2.10 6.82
N ARG A 79 20.45 2.56 7.94
CA ARG A 79 21.91 2.71 8.09
C ARG A 79 22.56 1.51 8.76
N ASN A 80 21.81 0.81 9.62
CA ASN A 80 22.27 -0.35 10.34
C ASN A 80 21.25 -1.48 10.17
N GLU A 81 21.74 -2.66 9.77
CA GLU A 81 20.91 -3.86 9.64
C GLU A 81 20.68 -4.54 11.00
N GLU A 82 21.62 -4.37 11.93
CA GLU A 82 21.58 -5.01 13.25
C GLU A 82 20.58 -4.36 14.20
N ARG A 83 20.18 -5.12 15.23
CA ARG A 83 19.27 -4.64 16.28
C ARG A 83 20.02 -3.74 17.26
N GLU A 84 19.55 -2.51 17.42
CA GLU A 84 20.05 -1.56 18.41
C GLU A 84 19.30 -1.70 19.75
N PHE A 85 19.67 -0.90 20.75
CA PHE A 85 19.04 -0.93 22.09
C PHE A 85 17.51 -0.73 22.05
N ASP A 86 17.03 0.12 21.14
CA ASP A 86 15.60 0.43 20.98
C ASP A 86 14.92 -0.30 19.81
N GLY A 87 15.60 -1.26 19.17
CA GLY A 87 15.06 -2.09 18.09
C GLY A 87 15.76 -1.91 16.75
N PHE A 88 15.02 -2.14 15.66
CA PHE A 88 15.55 -2.02 14.30
C PHE A 88 15.25 -0.62 13.75
N ALA A 89 16.29 0.18 13.57
CA ALA A 89 16.14 1.58 13.24
C ALA A 89 16.15 1.87 11.74
N PHE A 90 15.40 2.90 11.35
CA PHE A 90 15.52 3.59 10.08
C PHE A 90 15.40 5.10 10.31
N ILE A 91 15.85 5.88 9.34
CA ILE A 91 15.92 7.33 9.42
C ILE A 91 15.09 7.91 8.29
N LEU A 92 14.20 8.83 8.63
CA LEU A 92 13.53 9.70 7.68
C LEU A 92 14.44 10.91 7.44
N GLU A 93 15.05 10.96 6.26
CA GLU A 93 15.85 12.10 5.83
C GLU A 93 14.97 13.07 5.04
N PHE A 94 15.08 14.35 5.36
CA PHE A 94 14.35 15.42 4.73
C PHE A 94 15.32 16.42 4.13
N GLU A 95 14.96 17.03 3.00
CA GLU A 95 15.82 18.01 2.32
C GLU A 95 15.98 19.32 3.12
N SER A 96 14.93 19.72 3.84
CA SER A 96 14.86 21.03 4.52
C SER A 96 14.66 20.95 6.04
N SER A 97 14.69 19.76 6.63
CA SER A 97 14.48 19.57 8.06
C SER A 97 15.42 18.52 8.66
N LEU A 98 15.48 18.48 9.99
CA LEU A 98 16.33 17.53 10.69
C LEU A 98 15.85 16.09 10.45
N PRO A 99 16.77 15.12 10.32
CA PRO A 99 16.39 13.73 10.15
C PRO A 99 15.68 13.21 11.40
N GLN A 100 14.59 12.48 11.18
CA GLN A 100 13.80 11.84 12.23
C GLN A 100 14.17 10.36 12.31
N ARG A 101 14.67 9.94 13.47
CA ARG A 101 14.99 8.53 13.73
C ARG A 101 13.73 7.80 14.22
N ILE A 102 13.49 6.61 13.69
CA ILE A 102 12.37 5.74 14.04
C ILE A 102 12.90 4.31 14.22
N SER A 103 12.47 3.63 15.28
CA SER A 103 12.76 2.21 15.49
C SER A 103 11.49 1.36 15.47
N THR A 104 11.64 0.12 15.00
CA THR A 104 10.59 -0.91 15.02
C THR A 104 11.03 -2.10 15.86
N ARG A 105 10.08 -3.01 16.16
CA ARG A 105 10.37 -4.21 16.97
C ARG A 105 11.04 -5.33 16.18
N THR A 106 10.76 -5.44 14.89
CA THR A 106 11.26 -6.52 14.02
C THR A 106 11.83 -5.97 12.72
N THR A 107 12.79 -6.70 12.14
CA THR A 107 13.38 -6.37 10.85
C THR A 107 12.33 -6.30 9.74
N GLN A 108 11.40 -7.25 9.72
CA GLN A 108 10.32 -7.27 8.73
C GLN A 108 9.45 -6.02 8.84
N ASP A 109 9.06 -5.64 10.06
CA ASP A 109 8.24 -4.46 10.27
C ASP A 109 8.95 -3.17 9.85
N ARG A 110 10.27 -3.09 10.09
CA ARG A 110 11.10 -1.98 9.57
C ARG A 110 11.02 -1.90 8.04
N LEU A 111 11.26 -3.02 7.36
CA LEU A 111 11.26 -3.08 5.89
C LEU A 111 9.89 -2.70 5.31
N ASP A 112 8.83 -3.20 5.90
CA ASP A 112 7.47 -2.90 5.45
C ASP A 112 7.10 -1.42 5.69
N TRP A 113 7.51 -0.81 6.81
CA TRP A 113 7.34 0.63 7.04
C TRP A 113 8.10 1.47 6.02
N VAL A 114 9.37 1.14 5.78
CA VAL A 114 10.20 1.80 4.75
C VAL A 114 9.53 1.68 3.38
N LYS A 115 9.05 0.49 3.02
CA LYS A 115 8.34 0.25 1.75
C LYS A 115 7.06 1.07 1.65
N SER A 116 6.20 1.05 2.66
CA SER A 116 4.95 1.83 2.64
C SER A 116 5.21 3.33 2.51
N ILE A 117 6.24 3.85 3.18
CA ILE A 117 6.63 5.27 3.08
C ILE A 117 7.15 5.60 1.66
N GLN A 118 7.93 4.70 1.05
CA GLN A 118 8.39 4.89 -0.34
C GLN A 118 7.23 4.89 -1.34
N LEU A 119 6.27 3.96 -1.18
CA LEU A 119 5.08 3.88 -2.04
C LEU A 119 4.16 5.10 -1.89
N ALA A 120 4.15 5.72 -0.70
CA ALA A 120 3.37 6.93 -0.45
C ALA A 120 4.05 8.22 -0.95
N SER A 121 5.32 8.15 -1.38
CA SER A 121 6.07 9.31 -1.85
C SER A 121 5.57 9.82 -3.20
N TYR A 122 5.55 11.14 -3.37
CA TYR A 122 5.19 11.78 -4.64
C TYR A 122 6.02 11.27 -5.82
N ALA A 123 7.32 11.05 -5.62
CA ALA A 123 8.21 10.57 -6.68
C ALA A 123 7.81 9.17 -7.18
N TYR A 124 7.34 8.30 -6.29
CA TYR A 124 6.84 6.98 -6.69
C TYR A 124 5.49 7.11 -7.40
N LEU A 125 4.57 7.91 -6.85
CA LEU A 125 3.25 8.09 -7.43
C LEU A 125 3.30 8.74 -8.82
N SER A 126 4.19 9.70 -9.06
CA SER A 126 4.37 10.33 -10.38
C SER A 126 4.94 9.34 -11.41
N LEU A 127 5.92 8.54 -11.02
CA LEU A 127 6.44 7.45 -11.86
C LEU A 127 5.35 6.41 -12.17
N GLN A 128 4.55 6.05 -11.17
CA GLN A 128 3.45 5.11 -11.33
C GLN A 128 2.37 5.64 -12.28
N ILE A 129 2.01 6.92 -12.16
CA ILE A 129 1.07 7.59 -13.08
C ILE A 129 1.62 7.54 -14.50
N SER A 130 2.86 7.98 -14.72
CA SER A 130 3.48 7.95 -16.06
C SER A 130 3.54 6.54 -16.64
N TYR A 131 3.89 5.54 -15.82
CA TYR A 131 3.90 4.14 -16.24
C TYR A 131 2.52 3.64 -16.65
N LEU A 132 1.47 3.98 -15.89
CA LEU A 132 0.09 3.60 -16.20
C LEU A 132 -0.44 4.33 -17.45
N GLU A 133 -0.14 5.61 -17.61
CA GLU A 133 -0.48 6.38 -18.82
C GLU A 133 0.14 5.75 -20.06
N ASN A 134 1.42 5.37 -20.01
CA ASN A 134 2.10 4.70 -21.12
C ASN A 134 1.46 3.34 -21.44
N GLN A 135 1.07 2.55 -20.44
CA GLN A 135 0.35 1.29 -20.64
C GLN A 135 -1.01 1.50 -21.32
N ILE A 136 -1.75 2.52 -20.89
CA ILE A 136 -3.04 2.87 -21.47
C ILE A 136 -2.85 3.30 -22.93
N SER A 137 -1.89 4.17 -23.22
CA SER A 137 -1.57 4.60 -24.59
C SER A 137 -1.15 3.45 -25.49
N ALA A 138 -0.34 2.50 -25.00
CA ALA A 138 0.04 1.31 -25.75
C ALA A 138 -1.15 0.38 -26.01
N ALA A 139 -2.01 0.16 -25.02
CA ALA A 139 -3.22 -0.64 -25.18
C ALA A 139 -4.23 0.01 -26.14
N MET A 140 -4.37 1.33 -26.10
CA MET A 140 -5.21 2.09 -27.04
C MET A 140 -4.61 2.11 -28.45
N GLY A 141 -3.30 2.29 -28.60
CA GLY A 141 -2.59 2.19 -29.89
C GLY A 141 -2.76 0.82 -30.53
N ASN A 142 -2.60 -0.25 -29.75
CA ASN A 142 -2.88 -1.62 -30.19
C ASN A 142 -4.36 -1.85 -30.53
N ARG A 143 -5.29 -1.11 -29.91
CA ARG A 143 -6.73 -1.16 -30.26
C ARG A 143 -7.02 -0.50 -31.61
N ILE A 144 -6.34 0.62 -31.90
CA ILE A 144 -6.43 1.31 -33.20
C ILE A 144 -5.84 0.42 -34.31
N GLU A 145 -4.68 -0.21 -34.07
CA GLU A 145 -4.07 -1.14 -35.03
C GLU A 145 -4.92 -2.40 -35.28
N ARG A 146 -5.67 -2.86 -34.27
CA ARG A 146 -6.62 -3.98 -34.40
C ARG A 146 -8.01 -3.56 -34.88
N GLY A 147 -8.21 -2.29 -35.27
CA GLY A 147 -9.47 -1.78 -35.83
C GLY A 147 -10.65 -1.80 -34.86
N LEU A 148 -10.42 -1.82 -33.54
CA LEU A 148 -11.47 -1.85 -32.53
C LEU A 148 -11.85 -0.43 -32.10
N PRO A 149 -13.17 -0.11 -31.97
CA PRO A 149 -13.62 1.26 -31.73
C PRO A 149 -13.18 1.80 -30.36
N LEU A 150 -12.78 3.08 -30.37
CA LEU A 150 -12.19 3.80 -29.23
C LEU A 150 -13.19 4.18 -28.13
N TYR A 151 -14.49 4.04 -28.38
CA TYR A 151 -15.55 4.22 -27.40
C TYR A 151 -16.72 3.32 -27.81
N SER A 152 -17.12 2.41 -26.93
CA SER A 152 -18.44 1.81 -27.01
C SER A 152 -19.31 2.64 -26.08
N THR A 153 -20.27 3.38 -26.62
CA THR A 153 -21.32 4.00 -25.81
C THR A 153 -22.00 2.89 -25.02
N ALA A 154 -22.13 3.10 -23.70
CA ALA A 154 -22.63 2.13 -22.73
C ALA A 154 -24.14 1.84 -22.90
N SER A 155 -24.57 1.42 -24.08
CA SER A 155 -25.96 1.08 -24.38
C SER A 155 -26.19 -0.42 -24.60
N ASP A 156 -25.17 -1.27 -24.66
CA ASP A 156 -25.37 -2.72 -24.82
C ASP A 156 -24.59 -3.53 -23.77
N ALA A 157 -25.27 -3.83 -22.65
CA ALA A 157 -24.82 -4.74 -21.61
C ALA A 157 -24.48 -6.15 -22.12
N THR A 158 -24.97 -6.51 -23.31
CA THR A 158 -24.72 -7.79 -23.99
C THR A 158 -23.27 -7.94 -24.48
N VAL A 159 -22.57 -6.84 -24.79
CA VAL A 159 -21.18 -6.90 -25.29
C VAL A 159 -20.18 -7.09 -24.16
N LEU A 160 -20.45 -6.55 -22.96
CA LEU A 160 -19.58 -6.74 -21.80
C LEU A 160 -19.62 -8.19 -21.29
N ALA A 161 -20.77 -8.88 -21.40
CA ALA A 161 -20.88 -10.30 -21.09
C ALA A 161 -19.99 -11.16 -22.01
N GLY A 162 -19.92 -10.84 -23.30
CA GLY A 162 -19.05 -11.56 -24.26
C GLY A 162 -17.55 -11.29 -24.10
N LEU A 163 -17.14 -10.20 -23.42
CA LEU A 163 -15.72 -9.88 -23.17
C LEU A 163 -15.14 -10.61 -21.96
N LEU A 164 -15.98 -11.16 -21.07
CA LEU A 164 -15.55 -11.93 -19.91
C LEU A 164 -15.39 -13.43 -20.22
N ASP A 165 -15.99 -13.90 -21.31
CA ASP A 165 -15.84 -15.28 -21.80
C ASP A 165 -14.56 -15.45 -22.64
N ILE A 166 -13.41 -15.18 -22.03
CA ILE A 166 -12.13 -15.71 -22.54
C ILE A 166 -12.06 -17.17 -22.08
N ASN A 167 -12.52 -18.04 -22.97
CA ASN A 167 -12.57 -19.48 -22.77
C ASN A 167 -11.16 -20.04 -22.49
N CYS A 168 -11.02 -20.70 -21.34
CA CYS A 168 -9.92 -21.60 -21.03
C CYS A 168 -9.97 -22.76 -22.01
N SER A 169 -9.12 -22.74 -23.04
CA SER A 169 -8.95 -23.87 -23.94
C SER A 169 -8.05 -24.92 -23.29
N THR A 170 -8.67 -25.91 -22.66
CA THR A 170 -8.14 -27.29 -22.66
C THR A 170 -9.15 -28.18 -23.38
N GLY A 171 -8.64 -29.08 -24.24
CA GLY A 171 -9.36 -29.87 -25.26
C GLY A 171 -10.70 -30.45 -24.82
N SER A 172 -11.62 -30.78 -25.74
CA SER A 172 -11.39 -31.78 -26.77
C SER A 172 -12.56 -31.77 -27.76
N ILE A 173 -12.21 -31.99 -29.03
CA ILE A 173 -12.96 -32.62 -30.13
C ILE A 173 -14.39 -33.09 -29.79
N VAL A 174 -15.35 -32.49 -30.50
CA VAL A 174 -16.75 -32.94 -30.61
C VAL A 174 -16.81 -34.23 -31.41
N ASN A 175 -17.49 -35.26 -30.89
CA ASN A 175 -18.27 -36.20 -31.69
C ASN A 175 -19.62 -36.44 -31.02
N LYS A 176 -20.69 -36.06 -31.72
CA LYS A 176 -22.08 -36.44 -31.43
C LYS A 176 -22.26 -37.91 -31.82
N THR A 177 -22.96 -38.69 -30.99
CA THR A 177 -24.30 -39.26 -31.31
C THR A 177 -24.75 -40.28 -30.24
N SER A 178 -25.97 -40.04 -29.74
CA SER A 178 -27.07 -40.98 -29.49
C SER A 178 -26.88 -42.30 -28.70
N ALA A 179 -27.65 -42.36 -27.60
CA ALA A 179 -28.64 -43.40 -27.27
C ALA A 179 -28.25 -44.62 -26.40
N LYS A 180 -29.08 -44.77 -25.34
CA LYS A 180 -29.63 -45.98 -24.67
C LYS A 180 -28.84 -46.69 -23.54
N GLN A 181 -29.50 -46.68 -22.38
CA GLN A 181 -29.87 -47.76 -21.42
C GLN A 181 -28.88 -48.85 -20.97
N GLU A 182 -28.96 -49.10 -19.64
CA GLU A 182 -28.79 -50.40 -18.92
C GLU A 182 -27.38 -51.02 -18.96
N GLU A 183 -26.82 -51.71 -17.97
CA GLU A 183 -27.16 -52.16 -16.62
C GLU A 183 -25.81 -52.54 -15.94
N GLU A 184 -25.82 -52.73 -14.62
CA GLU A 184 -25.10 -53.75 -13.83
C GLU A 184 -23.61 -54.12 -14.14
N GLY A 185 -22.77 -54.13 -13.10
CA GLY A 185 -21.48 -54.84 -13.21
C GLY A 185 -20.43 -54.51 -12.17
N ASP A 186 -20.46 -55.28 -11.09
CA ASP A 186 -19.55 -55.33 -9.96
C ASP A 186 -18.10 -55.73 -10.33
N LEU A 187 -17.24 -55.63 -9.31
CA LEU A 187 -15.96 -56.32 -9.07
C LEU A 187 -14.60 -55.65 -9.33
N ILE A 188 -13.87 -55.72 -8.21
CA ILE A 188 -12.49 -55.46 -7.86
C ILE A 188 -11.57 -56.61 -8.35
N GLN A 189 -10.26 -56.34 -8.38
CA GLN A 189 -9.05 -57.22 -8.39
C GLN A 189 -8.25 -57.08 -9.70
N PHE A 190 -6.93 -56.87 -9.69
CA PHE A 190 -5.90 -57.24 -8.71
C PHE A 190 -4.97 -56.08 -8.33
#